data_AF-A0A0F9A0I2-F1
#
_entry.id   AF-A0A0F9A0I2-F1
#
_cell.length_a   1.000
_cell.length_b   1.000
_cell.length_c   1.000
_cell.angle_alpha   90.00
_cell.angle_beta   90.00
_cell.angle_gamma   90.00
#
_symmetry.space_group_name_H-M   'P 1'
#
loop_
_entity.id
_entity.type
_entity.pdbx_description
1 polymer ?
#
loop_
_entity_poly.entity_id
_entity_poly.type
_entity_poly.pdbx_seq_one_letter_code
_entity_poly.pdbx_strand_id
1 'polypeptide(L)' 'SKALFKFVIMNERDIKEVQAIQERFNIPAGKILLMPEGRTEEEIKEHAKIVVDTCMSNGYTFCNRLHIWLWGGEARRV' A
#
# COMPACT_ATOMS: atom_id res chain seq x y z
N SER A 1 -8.19 18.38 -8.43
CA SER A 1 -8.92 17.22 -7.85
C SER A 1 -8.19 16.69 -6.62
N LYS A 2 -8.91 16.32 -5.54
CA LYS A 2 -8.36 15.81 -4.27
C LYS A 2 -8.26 14.28 -4.20
N ALA A 3 -8.65 13.56 -5.26
CA ALA A 3 -8.62 12.09 -5.28
C ALA A 3 -7.19 11.54 -5.13
N LEU A 4 -7.11 10.34 -4.57
CA LEU A 4 -5.91 9.53 -4.33
C LEU A 4 -6.22 8.07 -4.68
N PHE A 5 -5.24 7.33 -5.19
CA PHE A 5 -5.37 5.92 -5.57
C PHE A 5 -4.59 5.07 -4.59
N LYS A 6 -5.29 4.22 -3.83
CA LYS A 6 -4.68 3.34 -2.84
C LYS A 6 -4.68 1.90 -3.34
N PHE A 7 -3.52 1.27 -3.32
CA PHE A 7 -3.34 -0.14 -3.66
C PHE A 7 -2.82 -0.91 -2.46
N VAL A 8 -3.26 -2.15 -2.31
CA VAL A 8 -2.78 -3.08 -1.30
C VAL A 8 -1.75 -4.00 -1.95
N ILE A 9 -0.59 -4.14 -1.33
CA ILE A 9 0.57 -4.85 -1.88
C ILE A 9 0.92 -6.01 -0.96
N MET A 10 0.88 -7.22 -1.51
CA MET A 10 1.33 -8.45 -0.88
C MET A 10 2.68 -8.90 -1.45
N ASN A 11 2.90 -8.73 -2.75
CA ASN A 11 4.09 -9.21 -3.42
C ASN A 11 4.48 -8.37 -4.65
N GLU A 12 5.60 -8.71 -5.28
CA GLU A 12 6.13 -8.00 -6.46
C GLU A 12 5.18 -7.95 -7.66
N ARG A 13 4.28 -8.93 -7.82
CA ARG A 13 3.32 -8.91 -8.94
C ARG A 13 2.33 -7.77 -8.80
N ASP A 14 1.91 -7.46 -7.57
CA ASP A 14 0.99 -6.35 -7.30
C ASP A 14 1.67 -5.01 -7.63
N ILE A 15 2.97 -4.88 -7.35
CA ILE A 15 3.75 -3.69 -7.71
C ILE A 15 3.77 -3.48 -9.23
N LYS A 16 4.02 -4.55 -10.00
CA LYS A 16 4.01 -4.50 -11.46
C LYS A 16 2.63 -4.11 -12.00
N GLU A 17 1.56 -4.60 -11.38
CA GLU A 17 0.20 -4.21 -11.73
C GLU A 17 -0.06 -2.73 -11.47
N VAL A 18 0.36 -2.21 -10.31
CA VAL A 18 0.23 -0.77 -10.00
C VAL A 18 0.98 0.09 -11.01
N GLN A 19 2.20 -0.31 -11.39
CA GLN A 19 2.99 0.41 -12.39
C GLN A 19 2.31 0.39 -13.78
N ALA A 20 1.75 -0.75 -14.19
CA ALA A 20 1.00 -0.86 -15.44
C ALA A 20 -0.28 0.02 -15.43
N ILE A 21 -0.98 0.08 -14.29
CA ILE A 21 -2.15 0.96 -14.09
C ILE A 21 -1.71 2.43 -14.13
N GLN A 22 -0.62 2.77 -13.43
CA GLN A 22 -0.07 4.12 -13.42
C GLN A 22 0.21 4.60 -14.85
N GLU A 23 0.92 3.80 -15.63
CA GLU A 23 1.28 4.10 -17.01
C GLU A 23 0.03 4.24 -17.89
N ARG A 24 -0.86 3.25 -17.84
CA ARG A 24 -2.08 3.21 -18.67
C ARG A 24 -2.98 4.44 -18.47
N PHE A 25 -3.06 4.96 -17.25
CA PHE A 25 -3.95 6.07 -16.90
C PHE A 25 -3.22 7.38 -16.61
N ASN A 26 -1.90 7.44 -16.81
CA ASN A 26 -1.06 8.60 -16.51
C ASN A 26 -1.27 9.15 -15.08
N ILE A 27 -1.32 8.26 -14.09
CA ILE A 27 -1.55 8.65 -12.70
C ILE A 27 -0.27 9.33 -12.17
N PRO A 28 -0.35 10.57 -11.65
CA PRO A 28 0.82 11.20 -11.03
C PRO A 28 1.31 10.39 -9.83
N ALA A 29 2.62 10.17 -9.71
CA ALA A 29 3.21 9.34 -8.65
C ALA A 29 2.77 9.77 -7.23
N GLY A 30 2.76 11.08 -6.97
CA GLY A 30 2.29 11.65 -5.69
C GLY A 30 0.79 11.46 -5.39
N LYS A 31 0.03 10.82 -6.29
CA LYS A 31 -1.38 10.42 -6.09
C LYS A 31 -1.54 8.94 -5.75
N ILE A 32 -0.46 8.16 -5.78
CA ILE A 32 -0.45 6.73 -5.51
C ILE A 32 -0.05 6.50 -4.04
N LEU A 33 -0.89 5.75 -3.33
CA LEU A 33 -0.62 5.24 -2.01
C LEU A 33 -0.46 3.73 -2.06
N LEU A 34 0.60 3.22 -1.47
CA LEU A 34 0.79 1.78 -1.29
C LEU A 34 0.59 1.42 0.18
N MET A 35 -0.13 0.33 0.40
CA MET A 35 -0.42 -0.23 1.71
C MET A 35 0.03 -1.69 1.75
N PRO A 36 0.80 -2.14 2.75
CA PRO A 36 1.09 -3.56 2.89
C PRO A 36 -0.18 -4.36 3.16
N GLU A 37 -0.27 -5.56 2.59
CA GLU A 37 -1.24 -6.60 2.95
C GLU A 37 -0.92 -7.17 4.35
N GLY A 38 -1.93 -7.71 5.03
CA GLY A 38 -1.74 -8.39 6.31
C GLY A 38 -2.94 -8.24 7.24
N ARG A 39 -3.12 -9.23 8.10
CA ARG A 39 -4.11 -9.29 9.19
C ARG A 39 -3.45 -9.21 10.58
N THR A 40 -2.17 -9.51 10.68
CA THR A 40 -1.38 -9.30 11.91
C THR A 40 -0.30 -8.23 11.71
N GLU A 41 0.26 -7.74 12.82
CA GLU A 41 1.37 -6.79 12.77
C GLU A 41 2.60 -7.41 12.10
N GLU A 42 2.85 -8.69 12.33
CA GLU A 42 3.96 -9.45 11.75
C GLU A 42 3.84 -9.55 10.23
N GLU A 43 2.67 -9.95 9.72
CA GLU A 43 2.41 -10.03 8.27
C GLU A 43 2.56 -8.65 7.61
N ILE A 44 2.03 -7.61 8.26
CA ILE A 44 2.18 -6.22 7.78
C ILE A 44 3.65 -5.83 7.71
N LYS A 45 4.44 -6.13 8.75
CA LYS A 45 5.87 -5.79 8.81
C LYS A 45 6.66 -6.52 7.72
N GLU A 46 6.33 -7.78 7.45
CA GLU A 46 6.96 -8.57 6.39
C GLU A 46 6.79 -7.89 5.03
N HIS A 47 5.57 -7.48 4.67
CA HIS A 47 5.31 -6.79 3.42
C HIS A 47 5.74 -5.32 3.43
N ALA A 48 5.80 -4.65 4.59
CA ALA A 48 6.07 -3.21 4.66
C ALA A 48 7.41 -2.83 4.05
N LYS A 49 8.43 -3.70 4.16
CA LYS A 49 9.77 -3.41 3.64
C LYS A 49 9.76 -3.17 2.13
N ILE A 50 9.22 -4.12 1.36
CA ILE A 50 9.16 -3.98 -0.10
C ILE A 50 8.27 -2.80 -0.52
N VAL A 51 7.21 -2.52 0.24
CA VAL A 51 6.31 -1.39 -0.05
C VAL A 51 7.02 -0.06 0.17
N VAL A 52 7.74 0.11 1.27
CA VAL A 52 8.51 1.33 1.57
C VAL A 52 9.59 1.55 0.53
N ASP A 53 10.37 0.51 0.20
CA ASP A 53 11.40 0.58 -0.86
C ASP A 53 10.78 1.02 -2.19
N THR A 54 9.64 0.43 -2.58
CA THR A 54 8.91 0.82 -3.79
C THR A 54 8.43 2.27 -3.73
N CYS A 55 7.89 2.73 -2.60
CA CYS A 55 7.43 4.11 -2.47
C CYS A 55 8.58 5.10 -2.65
N MET A 56 9.73 4.85 -2.01
CA MET A 56 10.91 5.71 -2.10
C MET A 56 11.45 5.77 -3.53
N SER A 57 11.53 4.63 -4.23
CA SER A 57 12.06 4.59 -5.59
C SER A 57 11.16 5.25 -6.64
N ASN A 58 9.85 5.31 -6.41
CA ASN A 58 8.88 5.76 -7.42
C ASN A 58 8.17 7.07 -7.07
N GLY A 59 8.43 7.66 -5.90
CA GLY A 59 7.74 8.85 -5.43
C GLY A 59 6.28 8.61 -5.05
N TYR A 60 5.95 7.39 -4.61
CA TYR A 60 4.64 7.07 -4.05
C TYR A 60 4.60 7.35 -2.55
N THR A 61 3.41 7.32 -1.97
CA THR A 61 3.21 7.49 -0.52
C THR A 61 2.94 6.15 0.16
N PHE A 62 3.66 5.86 1.23
CA PHE A 62 3.36 4.71 2.09
C PHE A 62 2.16 5.01 2.99
N CYS A 63 1.27 4.03 3.19
CA CYS A 63 0.22 4.11 4.20
C CYS A 63 0.07 2.78 4.95
N ASN A 64 0.09 2.83 6.28
CA ASN A 64 0.02 1.63 7.12
C ASN A 64 -1.43 1.20 7.39
N ARG A 65 -1.65 -0.07 7.75
CA ARG A 65 -2.91 -0.56 8.34
C ARG A 65 -2.97 -0.19 9.82
N LEU A 66 -3.13 1.11 10.08
CA LEU A 66 -3.08 1.69 11.42
C LEU A 66 -3.99 0.96 12.42
N HIS A 67 -5.17 0.50 12.00
CA HIS A 67 -6.09 -0.20 12.89
C HIS A 67 -5.55 -1.54 13.39
N ILE A 68 -4.84 -2.30 12.54
CA ILE A 68 -4.24 -3.58 12.94
C ILE A 68 -3.07 -3.32 13.90
N TRP A 69 -2.27 -2.29 13.60
CA TRP A 69 -1.17 -1.90 14.47
C TRP A 69 -1.65 -1.41 15.85
N LEU A 70 -2.77 -0.70 15.93
CA LEU A 70 -3.29 -0.16 17.19
C LEU A 70 -4.18 -1.15 17.97
N TRP A 71 -4.95 -2.00 17.28
CA TRP A 71 -6.01 -2.81 17.90
C TRP A 71 -6.01 -4.28 17.48
N GLY A 72 -5.03 -4.73 16.69
CA GLY A 72 -5.00 -6.08 16.13
C GLY A 72 -5.95 -6.28 14.95
N GLY A 73 -5.94 -7.50 14.39
CA GLY A 73 -6.67 -7.86 13.17
C GLY A 73 -8.16 -8.10 13.33
N GLU A 74 -8.73 -7.89 14.52
CA GLU A 74 -10.16 -8.14 14.75
C GLU A 74 -11.02 -7.07 14.08
N ALA A 75 -11.99 -7.51 13.27
CA ALA A 75 -13.01 -6.62 12.75
C ALA A 75 -13.81 -6.06 13.93
N ARG A 76 -13.72 -4.75 14.17
CA ARG A 76 -14.61 -4.05 15.10
C ARG A 76 -16.04 -4.28 14.62
N ARG A 77 -16.81 -5.09 15.35
CA ARG A 77 -18.26 -5.12 15.20
C ARG A 77 -18.77 -3.75 15.68
N VAL A 78 -19.20 -2.93 14.72
CA VAL A 78 -20.04 -1.76 14.97
C VAL A 78 -21.49 -2.21 15.14
#